data_AF-A0A840C2Z7-F1
#
_entry.id   AF-A0A840C2Z7-F1
#
_cell.length_a   1.000
_cell.length_b   1.000
_cell.length_c   1.000
_cell.angle_alpha   90.00
_cell.angle_beta   90.00
_cell.angle_gamma   90.00
#
_symmetry.space_group_name_H-M   'P 1'
#
loop_
_entity.id
_entity.type
_entity.pdbx_description
1 polymer ?
#
loop_
_entity_poly.entity_id
_entity_poly.type
_entity_poly.pdbx_seq_one_letter_code
_entity_poly.pdbx_strand_id
1 'polypeptide(L)'
;MADLQRLLDTAGIDPEAAPKLLAVAAEYLRRGEALPAKLATYLAVAFERVAKAERGEQVNALKEGLGLGVVTGAPRKPIHKGDVALAVVVHGDKEEETGLRSAIAEAYGVAKNTAKSRIQDARGELKEAHKHVGNIRVRPRDFEGK
;
A
#
# COMPACT_ATOMS: atom_id res chain seq x y z
N MET A 1 15.78 8.25 -32.00
CA MET A 1 15.13 9.48 -31.50
C MET A 1 13.64 9.31 -31.24
N ALA A 2 12.86 8.69 -32.14
CA ALA A 2 11.42 8.46 -31.94
C ALA A 2 11.09 7.64 -30.67
N ASP A 3 11.93 6.66 -30.32
CA ASP A 3 11.71 5.82 -29.14
C ASP A 3 11.93 6.56 -27.82
N LEU A 4 12.89 7.50 -27.76
CA LEU A 4 13.16 8.28 -26.54
C LEU A 4 11.99 9.22 -26.22
N GLN A 5 11.46 9.89 -27.23
CA GLN A 5 10.31 10.78 -27.05
C GLN A 5 9.08 9.99 -26.60
N ARG A 6 8.81 8.85 -27.23
CA ARG A 6 7.72 7.94 -26.84
C ARG A 6 7.87 7.48 -25.40
N LEU A 7 9.08 7.08 -24.98
CA LEU A 7 9.34 6.66 -23.61
C LEU A 7 9.11 7.78 -22.59
N LEU A 8 9.50 9.02 -22.91
CA LEU A 8 9.26 10.19 -22.06
C LEU A 8 7.76 10.48 -21.92
N ASP A 9 7.00 10.36 -23.02
CA ASP A 9 5.56 10.62 -23.03
C ASP A 9 4.78 9.54 -22.25
N THR A 10 5.30 8.32 -22.18
CA THR A 10 4.65 7.20 -21.47
C THR A 10 5.22 6.93 -20.08
N ALA A 11 6.22 7.67 -19.60
CA ALA A 11 6.94 7.38 -18.34
C ALA A 11 6.04 7.35 -17.09
N GLY A 12 4.90 8.05 -17.10
CA GLY A 12 3.92 8.07 -16.01
C GLY A 12 2.75 7.09 -16.18
N ILE A 13 2.71 6.33 -17.28
CA ILE A 13 1.60 5.45 -17.65
C ILE A 13 2.09 4.01 -17.83
N ASP A 14 3.17 3.83 -18.59
CA ASP A 14 3.79 2.54 -18.86
C ASP A 14 4.87 2.25 -17.80
N PRO A 15 4.69 1.21 -16.96
CA PRO A 15 5.65 0.85 -15.92
C PRO A 15 7.03 0.46 -16.49
N GLU A 16 7.10 0.08 -17.77
CA GLU A 16 8.35 -0.31 -18.45
C GLU A 16 9.09 0.89 -19.07
N ALA A 17 8.45 2.05 -19.17
CA ALA A 17 9.05 3.21 -19.82
C ALA A 17 10.14 3.86 -18.97
N ALA A 18 9.90 4.04 -17.66
CA ALA A 18 10.85 4.65 -16.74
C ALA A 18 12.16 3.83 -16.59
N PRO A 19 12.15 2.49 -16.42
CA PRO A 19 13.37 1.68 -16.41
C PRO A 19 14.20 1.82 -17.71
N LYS A 20 13.54 1.88 -18.86
CA LYS A 20 14.20 2.07 -20.16
C LYS A 20 14.82 3.47 -20.28
N LEU A 21 14.13 4.51 -19.80
CA LEU A 21 14.68 5.88 -19.75
C LEU A 21 15.93 5.95 -18.87
N LEU A 22 15.93 5.28 -17.72
CA LEU A 22 17.10 5.20 -16.84
C LEU A 22 18.28 4.47 -17.51
N ALA A 23 18.00 3.38 -18.24
CA ALA A 23 19.03 2.67 -18.98
C ALA A 23 19.66 3.55 -20.06
N VAL A 24 18.84 4.28 -20.83
CA VAL A 24 19.31 5.24 -21.84
C VAL A 24 20.13 6.35 -21.18
N ALA A 25 19.63 6.96 -20.09
CA ALA A 25 20.37 7.99 -19.38
C ALA A 25 21.75 7.49 -18.88
N ALA A 26 21.80 6.26 -18.35
CA ALA A 26 23.04 5.66 -17.91
C ALA A 26 24.06 5.47 -19.06
N GLU A 27 23.61 5.18 -20.28
CA GLU A 27 24.49 5.10 -21.44
C GLU A 27 25.11 6.45 -21.79
N TYR A 28 24.31 7.52 -21.85
CA TYR A 28 24.81 8.88 -22.08
C TYR A 28 25.85 9.27 -21.03
N LEU A 29 25.53 9.04 -19.75
CA LEU A 29 26.43 9.36 -18.64
C LEU A 29 27.74 8.55 -18.69
N ARG A 30 27.68 7.26 -19.01
CA ARG A 30 28.89 6.42 -19.16
C ARG A 30 29.78 6.86 -20.30
N ARG A 31 29.19 7.39 -21.39
CA ARG A 31 29.93 7.90 -22.55
C ARG A 31 30.44 9.33 -22.34
N GLY A 32 30.07 9.98 -21.23
CA GLY A 32 30.38 11.40 -21.00
C GLY A 32 29.64 12.34 -21.96
N GLU A 33 28.57 11.87 -22.58
CA GLU A 33 27.76 12.63 -23.53
C GLU A 33 26.71 13.49 -22.80
N ALA A 34 26.38 14.63 -23.39
CA ALA A 34 25.30 15.47 -22.88
C ALA A 34 23.95 14.75 -22.99
N LEU A 35 23.19 14.72 -21.90
CA LEU A 35 21.84 14.17 -21.90
C LEU A 35 20.93 15.02 -22.80
N PRO A 36 20.02 14.38 -23.57
CA PRO A 36 18.94 15.09 -24.25
C PRO A 36 18.14 15.94 -23.25
N ALA A 37 17.83 17.19 -23.60
CA ALA A 37 17.27 18.17 -22.67
C ALA A 37 16.05 17.66 -21.90
N LYS A 38 15.10 17.01 -22.59
CA LYS A 38 13.89 16.45 -21.95
C LYS A 38 14.21 15.34 -20.95
N LEU A 39 15.20 14.49 -21.24
CA LEU A 39 15.65 13.44 -20.34
C LEU A 39 16.36 14.02 -19.12
N ALA A 40 17.19 15.06 -19.33
CA ALA A 40 17.82 15.78 -18.23
C ALA A 40 16.79 16.44 -17.31
N THR A 41 15.79 17.13 -17.87
CA THR A 41 14.69 17.73 -17.09
C THR A 41 13.90 16.67 -16.33
N TYR A 42 13.56 15.55 -16.98
CA TYR A 42 12.85 14.44 -16.34
C TYR A 42 13.61 13.91 -15.10
N LEU A 43 14.92 13.65 -15.22
CA LEU A 43 15.73 13.19 -14.10
C LEU A 43 15.92 14.26 -13.02
N ALA A 44 16.11 15.52 -13.41
CA ALA A 44 16.29 16.62 -12.47
C ALA A 44 15.06 16.78 -11.57
N VAL A 45 13.84 16.71 -12.14
CA VAL A 45 12.59 16.75 -11.39
C VAL A 45 12.51 15.59 -10.39
N ALA A 46 12.88 14.38 -10.80
CA ALA A 46 12.89 13.22 -9.91
C ALA A 46 13.88 13.40 -8.75
N PHE A 47 15.09 13.88 -9.01
CA PHE A 47 16.09 14.10 -7.96
C PHE A 47 15.74 15.27 -7.03
N GLU A 48 15.16 16.34 -7.55
CA GLU A 48 14.69 17.47 -6.75
C GLU A 48 13.62 17.03 -5.75
N ARG A 49 12.69 16.16 -6.16
CA ARG A 49 11.68 15.59 -5.25
C ARG A 49 12.32 14.79 -4.13
N VAL A 50 13.31 13.96 -4.44
CA VAL A 50 14.04 13.17 -3.43
C VAL A 50 14.79 14.07 -2.46
N ALA A 51 15.43 15.12 -2.96
CA ALA A 51 16.19 16.06 -2.13
C ALA A 51 15.29 16.83 -1.14
N LYS A 52 14.02 17.07 -1.51
CA LYS A 52 13.02 17.74 -0.66
C LYS A 52 12.26 16.78 0.26
N ALA A 53 12.35 15.47 0.05
CA ALA A 53 11.60 14.48 0.81
C ALA A 53 12.18 14.29 2.23
N GLU A 54 11.29 14.00 3.18
CA GLU A 54 11.71 13.67 4.54
C GLU A 54 12.51 12.37 4.59
N ARG A 55 13.33 12.24 5.65
CA ARG A 55 14.16 11.05 5.85
C ARG A 55 13.26 9.84 6.08
N GLY A 56 13.31 8.88 5.15
CA GLY A 56 12.42 7.71 5.14
C GLY A 56 11.44 7.70 3.97
N GLU A 57 11.17 8.85 3.34
CA GLU A 57 10.25 8.97 2.19
C GLU A 57 10.98 9.06 0.84
N GLN A 58 12.30 9.28 0.87
CA GLN A 58 13.17 9.47 -0.29
C GLN A 58 12.99 8.40 -1.38
N VAL A 59 12.82 7.13 -1.00
CA VAL A 59 12.61 6.03 -1.95
C VAL A 59 11.25 6.13 -2.65
N ASN A 60 10.20 6.55 -1.95
CA ASN A 60 8.88 6.73 -2.53
C ASN A 60 8.84 7.99 -3.40
N ALA A 61 9.44 9.09 -2.93
CA ALA A 61 9.60 10.31 -3.70
C ALA A 61 10.37 10.07 -5.01
N LEU A 62 11.40 9.21 -4.99
CA LEU A 62 12.13 8.82 -6.20
C LEU A 62 11.23 8.02 -7.15
N LYS A 63 10.48 7.04 -6.64
CA LYS A 63 9.57 6.23 -7.45
C LYS A 63 8.50 7.09 -8.11
N GLU A 64 7.88 7.99 -7.35
CA GLU A 64 6.87 8.91 -7.88
C GLU A 64 7.46 9.91 -8.88
N GLY A 65 8.64 10.47 -8.59
CA GLY A 65 9.35 11.38 -9.48
C GLY A 65 9.71 10.75 -10.82
N LEU A 66 10.02 9.44 -10.81
CA LEU A 66 10.30 8.68 -12.03
C LEU A 66 9.05 8.08 -12.68
N GLY A 67 7.86 8.19 -12.08
CA GLY A 67 6.68 7.47 -12.59
C GLY A 67 6.76 5.96 -12.40
N LEU A 68 7.69 5.46 -11.57
CA LEU A 68 7.80 4.06 -11.14
C LEU A 68 6.76 3.69 -10.07
N GLY A 69 5.70 4.48 -9.97
CA GLY A 69 4.58 4.23 -9.09
C GLY A 69 3.82 3.00 -9.55
N VAL A 70 3.99 1.90 -8.83
CA VAL A 70 3.01 0.82 -8.79
C VAL A 70 1.64 1.47 -8.58
N VAL A 71 0.68 1.19 -9.46
CA VAL A 71 -0.76 1.43 -9.25
C VAL A 71 -1.01 1.18 -7.77
N THR A 72 -1.25 2.26 -7.02
CA THR A 72 -1.53 2.22 -5.59
C THR A 72 -2.51 1.07 -5.37
N GLY A 73 -2.02 0.02 -4.69
CA GLY A 73 -2.57 -1.34 -4.63
C GLY A 73 -3.89 -1.57 -5.38
N ALA A 74 -3.88 -2.49 -6.36
CA ALA A 74 -5.06 -3.04 -7.03
C ALA A 74 -6.31 -2.91 -6.14
N PRO A 75 -7.41 -2.30 -6.64
CA PRO A 75 -8.54 -1.84 -5.83
C PRO A 75 -8.82 -2.86 -4.75
N ARG A 76 -8.60 -2.48 -3.49
CA ARG A 76 -8.69 -3.39 -2.33
C ARG A 76 -10.02 -4.10 -2.46
N LYS A 77 -10.00 -5.39 -2.82
CA LYS A 77 -11.22 -6.19 -2.85
C LYS A 77 -11.89 -6.00 -1.49
N PRO A 78 -13.16 -5.60 -1.46
CA PRO A 78 -13.82 -5.30 -0.20
C PRO A 78 -13.79 -6.58 0.63
N ILE A 79 -13.06 -6.54 1.75
CA ILE A 79 -13.11 -7.59 2.75
C ILE A 79 -14.23 -7.18 3.69
N HIS A 80 -15.25 -8.04 3.80
CA HIS A 80 -16.35 -7.79 4.73
C HIS A 80 -15.81 -7.83 6.16
N LYS A 81 -15.94 -6.70 6.88
CA LYS A 81 -15.42 -6.55 8.25
C LYS A 81 -15.98 -7.59 9.22
N GLY A 82 -17.24 -7.98 9.04
CA GLY A 82 -17.93 -8.97 9.88
C GLY A 82 -17.25 -10.34 9.83
N ASP A 83 -16.84 -10.79 8.65
CA ASP A 83 -16.20 -12.09 8.46
C ASP A 83 -14.82 -12.14 9.12
N VAL A 84 -14.06 -11.04 9.04
CA VAL A 84 -12.75 -10.91 9.70
C VAL A 84 -12.91 -10.87 11.22
N ALA A 85 -13.90 -10.14 11.73
CA ALA A 85 -14.19 -10.08 13.16
C ALA A 85 -14.61 -11.45 13.71
N LEU A 86 -15.48 -12.18 12.99
CA LEU A 86 -15.89 -13.53 13.35
C LEU A 86 -14.71 -14.48 13.36
N ALA A 87 -13.86 -14.45 12.32
CA ALA A 87 -12.67 -15.31 12.27
C ALA A 87 -11.68 -14.99 13.39
N VAL A 88 -11.53 -13.72 13.78
CA VAL A 88 -10.71 -13.32 14.93
C VAL A 88 -11.29 -13.86 16.25
N VAL A 89 -12.60 -13.83 16.43
CA VAL A 89 -13.26 -14.37 17.64
C VAL A 89 -13.15 -15.88 17.72
N VAL A 90 -13.33 -16.60 16.60
CA VAL A 90 -13.27 -18.07 16.54
C VAL A 90 -11.86 -18.58 16.79
N HIS A 91 -10.83 -17.92 16.25
CA HIS A 91 -9.44 -18.39 16.31
C HIS A 91 -8.65 -17.87 17.51
N GLY A 92 -9.19 -16.93 18.29
CA GLY A 92 -8.80 -16.65 19.68
C GLY A 92 -7.43 -16.03 19.95
N ASP A 93 -6.37 -16.38 19.21
CA ASP A 93 -4.99 -16.09 19.64
C ASP A 93 -3.97 -15.78 18.54
N LYS A 94 -2.78 -15.31 18.95
CA LYS A 94 -1.69 -14.89 18.05
C LYS A 94 -0.96 -16.06 17.37
N GLU A 95 -0.97 -17.26 17.94
CA GLU A 95 -0.24 -18.42 17.41
C GLU A 95 -0.87 -18.97 16.11
N GLU A 96 -2.20 -18.85 15.94
CA GLU A 96 -2.90 -19.24 14.71
C GLU A 96 -2.86 -18.18 13.60
N GLU A 97 -2.21 -17.03 13.85
CA GLU A 97 -2.30 -15.86 12.97
C GLU A 97 -1.71 -16.10 11.58
N THR A 98 -0.73 -17.00 11.43
CA THR A 98 -0.15 -17.33 10.11
C THR A 98 -1.13 -18.11 9.22
N GLY A 99 -1.90 -19.04 9.82
CA GLY A 99 -2.96 -19.79 9.14
C GLY A 99 -4.12 -18.87 8.79
N LEU A 100 -4.58 -18.07 9.75
CA LEU A 100 -5.67 -17.10 9.58
C LEU A 100 -5.37 -16.05 8.49
N ARG A 101 -4.15 -15.50 8.47
CA ARG A 101 -3.70 -14.57 7.42
C ARG A 101 -3.76 -15.21 6.04
N SER A 102 -3.36 -16.48 5.93
CA SER A 102 -3.35 -17.20 4.65
C SER A 102 -4.78 -17.49 4.19
N ALA A 103 -5.66 -17.93 5.08
CA ALA A 103 -7.07 -18.17 4.77
C ALA A 103 -7.81 -16.90 4.32
N ILE A 104 -7.60 -15.76 5.01
CA ILE A 104 -8.21 -14.47 4.61
C ILE A 104 -7.60 -13.96 3.30
N ALA A 105 -6.29 -14.12 3.11
CA ALA A 105 -5.63 -13.73 1.86
C ALA A 105 -6.20 -14.51 0.66
N GLU A 106 -6.41 -15.81 0.83
CA GLU A 106 -6.98 -16.70 -0.19
C GLU A 106 -8.46 -16.38 -0.45
N ALA A 107 -9.28 -16.34 0.60
CA ALA A 107 -10.73 -16.12 0.49
C ALA A 107 -11.10 -14.80 -0.20
N TYR A 108 -10.33 -13.73 0.06
CA TYR A 108 -10.60 -12.40 -0.52
C TYR A 108 -9.64 -12.03 -1.65
N GLY A 109 -8.70 -12.91 -2.03
CA GLY A 109 -7.70 -12.65 -3.06
C GLY A 109 -6.86 -11.40 -2.78
N VAL A 110 -6.39 -11.23 -1.55
CA VAL A 110 -5.57 -10.09 -1.10
C VAL A 110 -4.18 -10.53 -0.65
N ALA A 111 -3.23 -9.59 -0.57
CA ALA A 111 -1.92 -9.89 -0.02
C ALA A 111 -2.00 -10.26 1.47
N LYS A 112 -1.13 -11.18 1.92
CA LYS A 112 -1.03 -11.58 3.34
C LYS A 112 -0.80 -10.40 4.29
N ASN A 113 -0.08 -9.37 3.83
CA ASN A 113 0.12 -8.13 4.60
C ASN A 113 -1.18 -7.32 4.77
N THR A 114 -2.04 -7.30 3.74
CA THR A 114 -3.38 -6.68 3.82
C THR A 114 -4.26 -7.46 4.79
N ALA A 115 -4.26 -8.80 4.72
CA ALA A 115 -4.98 -9.64 5.67
C ALA A 115 -4.54 -9.39 7.12
N LYS A 116 -3.21 -9.29 7.36
CA LYS A 116 -2.65 -8.95 8.67
C LYS A 116 -3.16 -7.61 9.20
N SER A 117 -3.14 -6.56 8.38
CA SER A 117 -3.64 -5.24 8.78
C SER A 117 -5.11 -5.33 9.20
N ARG A 118 -5.95 -6.06 8.46
CA ARG A 118 -7.38 -6.20 8.78
C ARG A 118 -7.64 -6.99 10.06
N ILE A 119 -6.86 -8.04 10.31
CA ILE A 119 -6.91 -8.78 11.58
C ILE A 119 -6.57 -7.86 12.75
N GLN A 120 -5.57 -6.98 12.60
CA GLN A 120 -5.19 -6.02 13.63
C GLN A 120 -6.30 -4.98 13.88
N ASP A 121 -6.88 -4.42 12.81
CA ASP A 121 -8.01 -3.49 12.90
C ASP A 121 -9.19 -4.13 13.65
N ALA A 122 -9.59 -5.35 13.26
CA ALA A 122 -10.71 -6.07 13.88
C ALA A 122 -10.43 -6.40 15.35
N ARG A 123 -9.21 -6.78 15.73
CA ARG A 123 -8.81 -6.96 17.13
C ARG A 123 -8.89 -5.66 17.94
N GLY A 124 -8.55 -4.53 17.33
CA GLY A 124 -8.70 -3.20 17.93
C GLY A 124 -10.18 -2.88 18.18
N GLU A 125 -11.01 -3.00 17.15
CA GLU A 125 -12.46 -2.77 17.22
C GLU A 125 -13.13 -3.69 18.29
N LEU A 126 -12.77 -4.98 18.36
CA LEU A 126 -13.28 -5.91 19.36
C LEU A 126 -12.86 -5.54 20.79
N LYS A 127 -11.62 -5.09 21.00
CA LYS A 127 -11.14 -4.64 22.32
C LYS A 127 -11.90 -3.40 22.80
N GLU A 128 -12.12 -2.43 21.91
CA GLU A 128 -12.90 -1.23 22.26
C GLU A 128 -14.37 -1.58 22.52
N ALA A 129 -14.97 -2.44 21.69
CA ALA A 129 -16.33 -2.92 21.93
C ALA A 129 -16.44 -3.64 23.29
N HIS A 130 -15.47 -4.47 23.67
CA HIS A 130 -15.46 -5.14 24.97
C HIS A 130 -15.38 -4.15 26.15
N LYS A 131 -14.59 -3.07 26.03
CA LYS A 131 -14.56 -2.00 27.04
C LYS A 131 -15.91 -1.29 27.16
N HIS A 132 -16.60 -1.07 26.05
CA HIS A 132 -17.92 -0.42 26.06
C HIS A 132 -19.01 -1.34 26.64
N VAL A 133 -18.98 -2.65 26.35
CA VAL A 133 -19.91 -3.63 26.90
C VAL A 133 -19.68 -3.85 28.40
N GLY A 134 -18.43 -3.85 28.88
CA GLY A 134 -18.11 -3.91 30.31
C GLY A 134 -18.61 -2.70 31.12
N ASN A 135 -18.95 -1.59 30.45
CA ASN A 135 -19.54 -0.39 31.06
C ASN A 135 -21.07 -0.34 30.97
N ILE A 136 -21.72 -1.37 30.41
CA ILE A 136 -23.18 -1.48 30.44
C ILE A 136 -23.59 -1.89 31.86
N ARG A 137 -23.90 -0.90 32.70
CA ARG A 137 -24.69 -1.10 33.92
C ARG A 137 -26.10 -1.52 33.50
N VAL A 138 -26.33 -2.82 33.34
CA VAL A 138 -27.68 -3.36 33.28
C VAL A 138 -28.33 -3.08 34.63
N ARG A 139 -29.24 -2.10 34.69
CA ARG A 139 -30.05 -1.89 35.90
C ARG A 139 -31.13 -2.98 35.90
N PRO A 140 -31.27 -3.77 36.97
CA PRO A 140 -32.18 -4.91 37.01
C PRO A 140 -33.67 -4.51 37.18
N ARG A 141 -34.17 -3.48 36.47
CA ARG A 141 -35.54 -2.97 36.65
C ARG A 141 -36.54 -3.22 35.52
N ASP A 142 -36.14 -3.90 34.44
CA ASP A 142 -37.04 -4.06 33.27
C ASP A 142 -37.61 -5.49 33.10
N PHE A 143 -37.51 -6.34 34.14
CA PHE A 143 -38.04 -7.72 34.12
C PHE A 143 -39.16 -8.00 35.14
N GLU A 144 -39.87 -6.96 35.60
CA GLU A 144 -41.15 -7.15 36.29
C GLU A 144 -42.24 -6.33 35.61
N GLY A 145 -43.19 -7.02 34.98
CA GLY A 145 -44.49 -6.46 34.64
C GLY A 145 -44.99 -6.77 33.23
N LYS A 146 -45.50 -7.99 33.02
CA LYS A 146 -46.94 -8.24 32.83
C LYS A 146 -47.25 -9.72 32.93
#